data_AF-B6T6X1-F1
#
_entry.id   AF-B6T6X1-F1
#
_cell.length_a   1.000
_cell.length_b   1.000
_cell.length_c   1.000
_cell.angle_alpha   90.00
_cell.angle_beta   90.00
_cell.angle_gamma   90.00
#
_symmetry.space_group_name_H-M   'P 1'
#
loop_
_entity.id
_entity.type
_entity.pdbx_description
1 polymer ?
#
loop_
_entity_poly.entity_id
_entity_poly.type
_entity_poly.pdbx_seq_one_letter_code
_entity_poly.pdbx_strand_id
1 'polypeptide(L)'
;MKLRAKGIGLLLLLVLLALCSTIEVGEARRGKHWRSSRSSPGSSQLKKDKGKKSSSRRQYGANRPGPKPPVSSTPSSGAAKGNHQNPYQPSPSPSPNAPDIPPMPSPANGSRHSTPEPPAPSCGKGQQQPSQPPPATSQGAVFNVVDFGAKGDGVTDDTKAFEGAWAAACKKGACTVLVPPELEFLVGPISFSGPYCKSNIVFQLEGTILAPTSAKSWGSGLLQWLEFTKLNGMVIQGNGIINGRGQQWWTYSDTEDEDDDDTYDVEFERMPQIKPTALRFYGSFNVVVAGITIVNSSQCHLKFDNCQGVMVHDLTISSPENSLNTDGIHLQNSKDVSIHHTNLACGDDCISIQTGCSNINIHNVNCGPGHGISIGGLGRDNTKACVSNVTVRDVNMFRTMNGVRIKTWQGGVGLVQDIRFSNIQVSEVQTPIIIDQFYCDRSTCRNQTSAVAVSGVQYENIRGTFTIKPVHFACSDSLPCSGISLTGVQLRPVQVPHYHLNNPFCWQAFGELYTPTVPPIACLQIGKPAGNNLQSYDDIC
;
A
#
# COMPACT_ATOMS: atom_id res chain seq x y z
N MET A 1 -61.80 21.76 -45.13
CA MET A 1 -61.16 20.87 -44.13
C MET A 1 -59.63 20.97 -44.23
N LYS A 2 -59.02 22.04 -43.71
CA LYS A 2 -57.54 22.19 -43.62
C LYS A 2 -57.15 22.88 -42.31
N LEU A 3 -57.62 22.34 -41.18
CA LEU A 3 -57.16 22.71 -39.84
C LEU A 3 -57.27 21.46 -38.96
N ARG A 4 -56.33 20.51 -39.09
CA ARG A 4 -56.17 19.44 -38.08
C ARG A 4 -54.82 18.72 -38.08
N ALA A 5 -53.91 18.99 -39.03
CA ALA A 5 -52.60 18.35 -39.06
C ALA A 5 -51.51 19.07 -38.23
N LYS A 6 -51.62 20.39 -38.03
CA LYS A 6 -50.60 21.16 -37.29
C LYS A 6 -50.68 21.03 -35.76
N GLY A 7 -51.85 20.70 -35.22
CA GLY A 7 -52.04 20.51 -33.76
C GLY A 7 -51.48 19.18 -33.24
N ILE A 8 -51.57 18.11 -34.04
CA ILE A 8 -51.12 16.77 -33.65
C ILE A 8 -49.59 16.70 -33.58
N GLY A 9 -48.89 17.35 -34.54
CA GLY A 9 -47.43 17.44 -34.52
C GLY A 9 -46.90 18.21 -33.31
N LEU A 10 -47.55 19.29 -32.90
CA LEU A 10 -47.16 20.07 -31.73
C LEU A 10 -47.45 19.32 -30.42
N LEU A 11 -48.55 18.56 -30.36
CA LEU A 11 -48.90 17.73 -29.20
C LEU A 11 -47.92 16.55 -29.03
N LEU A 12 -47.53 15.90 -30.12
CA LEU A 12 -46.50 14.84 -30.10
C LEU A 12 -45.13 15.38 -29.70
N LEU A 13 -44.76 16.59 -30.16
CA LEU A 13 -43.51 17.23 -29.77
C LEU A 13 -43.50 17.60 -28.28
N LEU A 14 -44.62 18.10 -27.74
CA LEU A 14 -44.75 18.42 -26.32
C LEU A 14 -44.77 17.18 -25.43
N VAL A 15 -45.38 16.08 -25.89
CA VAL A 15 -45.33 14.78 -25.19
C VAL A 15 -43.92 14.19 -25.22
N LEU A 16 -43.18 14.31 -26.34
CA LEU A 16 -41.76 13.92 -26.40
C LEU A 16 -40.90 14.78 -25.47
N LEU A 17 -41.12 16.09 -25.41
CA LEU A 17 -40.38 17.00 -24.53
C LEU A 17 -40.73 16.75 -23.05
N ALA A 18 -41.98 16.39 -22.74
CA ALA A 18 -42.40 15.98 -21.39
C ALA A 18 -41.81 14.61 -20.98
N LEU A 19 -41.72 13.65 -21.90
CA LEU A 19 -41.04 12.36 -21.69
C LEU A 19 -39.52 12.49 -21.60
N CYS A 20 -38.92 13.48 -22.28
CA CYS A 20 -37.49 13.78 -22.17
C CYS A 20 -37.12 14.57 -20.90
N SER A 21 -38.10 15.18 -20.21
CA SER A 21 -37.88 15.94 -18.97
C SER A 21 -38.12 15.12 -17.70
N THR A 22 -38.61 13.88 -17.81
CA THR A 22 -38.71 12.92 -16.70
C THR A 22 -37.58 11.87 -16.69
N ILE A 23 -36.50 12.09 -17.45
CA ILE A 23 -35.26 11.33 -17.24
C ILE A 23 -34.60 11.92 -16.00
N GLU A 24 -34.70 11.22 -14.87
CA GLU A 24 -33.76 11.40 -13.76
C GLU A 24 -32.34 11.15 -14.32
N VAL A 25 -31.66 12.24 -14.67
CA VAL A 25 -30.24 12.23 -14.97
C VAL A 25 -29.55 11.92 -13.65
N GLY A 26 -29.18 10.65 -13.49
CA GLY A 26 -28.62 10.09 -12.25
C GLY A 26 -27.46 10.91 -11.69
N GLU A 27 -27.57 11.23 -10.39
CA GLU A 27 -26.53 11.83 -9.55
C GLU A 27 -25.27 10.95 -9.39
N ALA A 28 -25.19 9.80 -10.04
CA ALA A 28 -24.03 8.90 -10.02
C ALA A 28 -22.74 9.52 -10.59
N ARG A 29 -22.83 10.64 -11.32
CA ARG A 29 -21.68 11.27 -12.02
C ARG A 29 -20.93 12.34 -11.22
N ARG A 30 -21.32 12.61 -9.97
CA ARG A 30 -20.55 13.46 -9.05
C ARG A 30 -19.88 12.61 -7.98
N GLY A 31 -18.94 11.76 -8.41
CA GLY A 31 -17.89 11.29 -7.52
C GLY A 31 -17.01 12.48 -7.17
N LYS A 32 -17.33 13.21 -6.07
CA LYS A 32 -16.33 14.08 -5.45
C LYS A 32 -15.20 13.16 -5.00
N HIS A 33 -14.07 13.24 -5.69
CA HIS A 33 -12.83 12.65 -5.21
C HIS A 33 -12.57 13.17 -3.80
N TRP A 34 -12.51 12.26 -2.84
CA TRP A 34 -12.17 12.58 -1.45
C TRP A 34 -10.67 12.85 -1.38
N ARG A 35 -10.24 14.05 -1.82
CA ARG A 35 -8.98 14.63 -1.35
C ARG A 35 -9.27 15.21 0.04
N SER A 36 -8.41 14.89 1.00
CA SER A 36 -8.39 15.55 2.30
C SER A 36 -8.16 17.05 2.10
N SER A 37 -9.20 17.88 2.18
CA SER A 37 -9.01 19.31 2.37
C SER A 37 -8.53 19.54 3.80
N ARG A 38 -7.30 20.07 3.95
CA ARG A 38 -6.78 20.50 5.26
C ARG A 38 -7.58 21.71 5.72
N SER A 39 -8.20 21.61 6.89
CA SER A 39 -8.58 22.78 7.68
C SER A 39 -7.43 23.09 8.64
N SER A 40 -6.70 24.17 8.39
CA SER A 40 -5.76 24.73 9.36
C SER A 40 -6.54 25.45 10.47
N PRO A 41 -6.20 25.28 11.76
CA PRO A 41 -6.86 25.98 12.84
C PRO A 41 -6.48 27.47 12.81
N GLY A 42 -7.49 28.32 12.99
CA GLY A 42 -7.39 29.76 12.86
C GLY A 42 -6.40 30.41 13.83
N SER A 43 -5.62 31.34 13.29
CA SER A 43 -4.95 32.37 14.07
C SER A 43 -5.69 33.70 13.91
N SER A 44 -5.88 34.33 15.05
CA SER A 44 -6.58 35.58 15.32
C SER A 44 -6.10 36.80 14.52
N GLN A 45 -7.08 37.66 14.23
CA GLN A 45 -7.02 39.09 13.94
C GLN A 45 -5.66 39.80 14.10
N LEU A 46 -5.26 40.56 13.08
CA LEU A 46 -4.75 41.92 13.23
C LEU A 46 -4.83 42.68 11.89
N LYS A 47 -5.63 43.74 11.88
CA LYS A 47 -5.69 44.76 10.82
C LYS A 47 -4.33 45.47 10.70
N LYS A 48 -3.86 45.74 9.48
CA LYS A 48 -3.15 46.99 9.19
C LYS A 48 -3.18 47.40 7.72
N ASP A 49 -3.52 48.66 7.55
CA ASP A 49 -3.67 49.44 6.32
C ASP A 49 -2.32 49.78 5.64
N LYS A 50 -2.39 49.88 4.30
CA LYS A 50 -1.70 50.82 3.38
C LYS A 50 -0.18 50.98 3.39
N GLY A 51 0.41 50.92 2.18
CA GLY A 51 1.56 51.77 1.84
C GLY A 51 2.39 51.34 0.62
N LYS A 52 2.17 51.99 -0.53
CA LYS A 52 3.00 51.92 -1.75
C LYS A 52 4.40 52.54 -1.57
N LYS A 53 5.37 52.02 -2.34
CA LYS A 53 6.54 52.66 -3.04
C LYS A 53 7.85 51.89 -2.77
N SER A 54 8.40 51.16 -3.73
CA SER A 54 9.28 51.55 -4.86
C SER A 54 10.74 51.88 -4.48
N SER A 55 11.62 50.97 -4.93
CA SER A 55 12.97 51.17 -5.49
C SER A 55 14.03 52.00 -4.72
N SER A 56 15.19 51.39 -4.41
CA SER A 56 16.39 51.47 -5.27
C SER A 56 17.70 51.09 -4.55
N ARG A 57 18.39 50.07 -5.07
CA ARG A 57 19.80 50.03 -5.54
C ARG A 57 20.93 50.67 -4.68
N ARG A 58 21.92 49.83 -4.27
CA ARG A 58 23.41 49.95 -4.39
C ARG A 58 24.08 49.11 -3.28
N GLN A 59 24.81 48.04 -3.59
CA GLN A 59 26.22 47.92 -4.03
C GLN A 59 27.28 47.94 -2.89
N TYR A 60 27.98 46.80 -2.79
CA TYR A 60 29.39 46.51 -2.45
C TYR A 60 30.00 46.92 -1.09
N GLY A 61 30.67 45.94 -0.46
CA GLY A 61 31.75 46.16 0.50
C GLY A 61 32.18 44.90 1.26
N ALA A 62 33.30 44.31 0.86
CA ALA A 62 33.91 43.11 1.42
C ALA A 62 34.78 43.41 2.68
N ASN A 63 34.92 42.43 3.60
CA ASN A 63 36.18 41.92 4.20
C ASN A 63 35.98 41.21 5.56
N ARG A 64 36.12 39.87 5.55
CA ARG A 64 37.11 38.98 6.24
C ARG A 64 37.72 39.33 7.64
N PRO A 65 38.30 38.34 8.40
CA PRO A 65 37.73 37.86 9.66
C PRO A 65 38.72 37.73 10.86
N GLY A 66 38.19 37.26 12.01
CA GLY A 66 38.91 36.54 13.09
C GLY A 66 38.91 37.26 14.45
N PRO A 67 39.30 36.62 15.58
CA PRO A 67 39.32 35.19 15.94
C PRO A 67 38.69 34.88 17.35
N LYS A 68 38.49 33.59 17.66
CA LYS A 68 38.32 32.99 19.03
C LYS A 68 39.63 33.18 19.86
N PRO A 69 39.74 32.97 21.21
CA PRO A 69 39.16 31.90 22.09
C PRO A 69 39.00 32.36 23.59
N PRO A 70 39.18 31.56 24.70
CA PRO A 70 38.80 30.18 25.07
C PRO A 70 38.07 30.01 26.47
N VAL A 71 37.41 28.85 26.65
CA VAL A 71 37.43 27.84 27.77
C VAL A 71 37.43 28.27 29.28
N SER A 72 36.47 27.78 30.08
CA SER A 72 36.67 26.77 31.19
C SER A 72 35.60 26.74 32.31
N SER A 73 35.35 25.51 32.78
CA SER A 73 35.01 25.03 34.15
C SER A 73 33.65 25.32 34.85
N THR A 74 32.95 24.21 35.11
CA THR A 74 32.02 23.86 36.22
C THR A 74 32.72 23.84 37.60
N PRO A 75 32.07 23.48 38.74
CA PRO A 75 30.65 23.46 39.16
C PRO A 75 30.41 24.11 40.56
N SER A 76 29.16 24.31 41.01
CA SER A 76 28.76 24.04 42.42
C SER A 76 27.26 24.18 42.70
N SER A 77 26.87 23.40 43.70
CA SER A 77 25.62 23.19 44.42
C SER A 77 24.81 24.43 44.85
N GLY A 78 23.49 24.26 44.93
CA GLY A 78 22.62 25.14 45.74
C GLY A 78 21.16 24.71 45.70
N ALA A 79 20.69 24.05 46.75
CA ALA A 79 19.29 23.68 46.95
C ALA A 79 18.42 24.90 47.28
N ALA A 80 17.19 24.96 46.75
CA ALA A 80 16.11 25.75 47.33
C ALA A 80 14.73 25.14 46.98
N LYS A 81 13.90 25.03 48.02
CA LYS A 81 12.52 24.51 48.06
C LYS A 81 11.51 25.56 47.58
N GLY A 82 10.33 25.10 47.15
CA GLY A 82 9.09 25.90 47.07
C GLY A 82 8.38 25.76 45.72
N ASN A 83 7.59 24.71 45.47
CA ASN A 83 6.16 24.57 45.81
C ASN A 83 5.24 25.42 44.92
N HIS A 84 4.62 24.80 43.91
CA HIS A 84 3.25 25.14 43.46
C HIS A 84 2.58 23.92 42.84
N GLN A 85 1.41 23.61 43.41
CA GLN A 85 0.52 22.50 43.13
C GLN A 85 -0.21 22.69 41.79
N ASN A 86 -0.47 21.58 41.10
CA ASN A 86 -1.40 21.48 39.97
C ASN A 86 -2.43 20.38 40.31
N PRO A 87 -3.76 20.59 40.20
CA PRO A 87 -4.75 19.62 40.65
C PRO A 87 -5.29 18.70 39.55
N TYR A 88 -5.41 17.41 39.93
CA TYR A 88 -6.42 16.41 39.56
C TYR A 88 -6.59 15.94 38.10
N GLN A 89 -6.17 14.68 37.88
CA GLN A 89 -6.97 13.65 37.20
C GLN A 89 -7.08 12.41 38.13
N PRO A 90 -8.22 11.68 38.12
CA PRO A 90 -8.52 10.64 39.11
C PRO A 90 -8.02 9.24 38.70
N SER A 91 -7.55 8.49 39.70
CA SER A 91 -7.29 7.04 39.62
C SER A 91 -8.58 6.22 39.82
N PRO A 92 -8.70 5.03 39.21
CA PRO A 92 -9.87 4.16 39.37
C PRO A 92 -9.81 3.31 40.66
N SER A 93 -10.98 3.18 41.29
CA SER A 93 -11.26 2.36 42.48
C SER A 93 -11.17 0.84 42.22
N PRO A 94 -10.94 0.02 43.26
CA PRO A 94 -10.70 -1.42 43.13
C PRO A 94 -12.00 -2.25 43.08
N SER A 95 -11.99 -3.32 42.28
CA SER A 95 -13.05 -4.34 42.19
C SER A 95 -12.99 -5.34 43.35
N PRO A 96 -14.14 -5.90 43.81
CA PRO A 96 -14.18 -6.83 44.93
C PRO A 96 -14.08 -8.32 44.55
N ASN A 97 -13.39 -9.07 45.40
CA ASN A 97 -13.54 -10.48 45.82
C ASN A 97 -13.98 -11.54 44.77
N ALA A 98 -13.04 -12.43 44.44
CA ALA A 98 -13.31 -13.78 43.92
C ALA A 98 -13.18 -14.81 45.06
N PRO A 99 -14.02 -15.87 45.11
CA PRO A 99 -13.93 -16.90 46.15
C PRO A 99 -12.97 -18.05 45.78
N ASP A 100 -12.29 -18.56 46.80
CA ASP A 100 -11.34 -19.68 46.78
C ASP A 100 -11.95 -21.01 46.31
N ILE A 101 -11.21 -21.76 45.50
CA ILE A 101 -11.47 -23.17 45.16
C ILE A 101 -10.23 -24.01 45.54
N PRO A 102 -10.36 -25.09 46.34
CA PRO A 102 -9.23 -25.88 46.83
C PRO A 102 -8.69 -26.88 45.79
N PRO A 103 -7.43 -27.36 45.93
CA PRO A 103 -6.81 -28.27 44.97
C PRO A 103 -7.17 -29.73 45.28
N MET A 104 -7.38 -30.54 44.23
CA MET A 104 -7.55 -32.00 44.30
C MET A 104 -6.70 -32.69 43.20
N PRO A 105 -6.37 -33.99 43.37
CA PRO A 105 -4.99 -34.47 43.28
C PRO A 105 -4.67 -35.28 42.01
N SER A 106 -3.37 -35.48 41.77
CA SER A 106 -2.84 -36.35 40.72
C SER A 106 -3.12 -37.85 40.99
N PRO A 107 -3.42 -38.67 39.97
CA PRO A 107 -3.33 -40.12 40.09
C PRO A 107 -2.09 -40.70 39.40
N ALA A 108 -1.49 -41.67 40.09
CA ALA A 108 -0.39 -42.52 39.64
C ALA A 108 -0.87 -43.76 38.84
N ASN A 109 0.08 -44.36 38.13
CA ASN A 109 0.09 -45.60 37.33
C ASN A 109 -0.86 -46.75 37.73
N GLY A 110 -1.37 -47.46 36.70
CA GLY A 110 -1.44 -48.93 36.74
C GLY A 110 -2.55 -49.65 35.94
N SER A 111 -2.12 -50.38 34.89
CA SER A 111 -2.66 -51.66 34.36
C SER A 111 -3.78 -51.71 33.30
N ARG A 112 -3.32 -52.10 32.09
CA ARG A 112 -3.89 -53.01 31.06
C ARG A 112 -5.38 -53.36 31.10
N HIS A 113 -6.10 -53.05 30.01
CA HIS A 113 -6.83 -54.05 29.22
C HIS A 113 -7.13 -53.54 27.80
N SER A 114 -6.95 -54.44 26.82
CA SER A 114 -6.96 -54.23 25.37
C SER A 114 -8.35 -54.48 24.77
N THR A 115 -8.76 -53.67 23.78
CA THR A 115 -9.79 -54.01 22.77
C THR A 115 -9.60 -53.13 21.50
N PRO A 116 -10.03 -53.61 20.31
CA PRO A 116 -9.25 -53.51 19.08
C PRO A 116 -9.54 -52.29 18.19
N GLU A 117 -8.53 -51.90 17.42
CA GLU A 117 -8.54 -50.84 16.42
C GLU A 117 -9.11 -51.34 15.06
N PRO A 118 -9.87 -50.53 14.30
CA PRO A 118 -10.39 -50.90 12.98
C PRO A 118 -9.28 -50.88 11.90
N PRO A 119 -9.42 -51.65 10.81
CA PRO A 119 -8.33 -51.93 9.88
C PRO A 119 -7.99 -50.74 8.96
N ALA A 120 -6.70 -50.57 8.72
CA ALA A 120 -6.13 -49.63 7.76
C ALA A 120 -6.44 -50.02 6.29
N PRO A 121 -6.80 -49.07 5.41
CA PRO A 121 -6.77 -49.28 3.97
C PRO A 121 -5.36 -49.13 3.39
N SER A 122 -5.01 -50.12 2.58
CA SER A 122 -3.78 -50.32 1.80
C SER A 122 -3.45 -49.18 0.81
N CYS A 123 -2.14 -48.95 0.63
CA CYS A 123 -1.50 -48.01 -0.27
C CYS A 123 -1.98 -48.04 -1.73
N GLY A 124 -2.24 -46.85 -2.28
CA GLY A 124 -2.24 -46.54 -3.71
C GLY A 124 -1.37 -45.31 -3.97
N LYS A 125 -0.53 -45.39 -5.01
CA LYS A 125 0.66 -44.55 -5.26
C LYS A 125 0.34 -43.11 -5.69
N GLY A 126 1.12 -42.16 -5.17
CA GLY A 126 1.72 -41.07 -5.96
C GLY A 126 1.09 -39.69 -5.84
N GLN A 127 1.62 -38.87 -4.93
CA GLN A 127 2.09 -37.49 -5.19
C GLN A 127 2.90 -37.03 -3.97
N GLN A 128 4.15 -36.65 -4.20
CA GLN A 128 5.12 -36.31 -3.16
C GLN A 128 4.73 -35.00 -2.47
N GLN A 129 4.59 -35.05 -1.15
CA GLN A 129 4.59 -33.90 -0.27
C GLN A 129 5.98 -33.22 -0.33
N PRO A 130 6.08 -31.88 -0.44
CA PRO A 130 7.39 -31.23 -0.44
C PRO A 130 8.11 -31.50 0.88
N SER A 131 9.19 -32.26 0.81
CA SER A 131 10.08 -32.51 1.93
C SER A 131 10.69 -31.19 2.40
N GLN A 132 10.58 -30.91 3.70
CA GLN A 132 11.31 -29.82 4.35
C GLN A 132 12.80 -29.89 3.96
N PRO A 133 13.44 -28.76 3.62
CA PRO A 133 14.88 -28.75 3.35
C PRO A 133 15.63 -29.10 4.65
N PRO A 134 16.68 -29.93 4.57
CA PRO A 134 17.49 -30.29 5.74
C PRO A 134 18.26 -29.06 6.27
N PRO A 135 18.50 -28.93 7.59
CA PRO A 135 19.28 -27.83 8.13
C PRO A 135 20.80 -28.09 8.04
N ALA A 136 21.50 -27.16 7.37
CA ALA A 136 22.94 -26.82 7.39
C ALA A 136 23.95 -27.94 7.02
N THR A 137 25.10 -27.76 6.36
CA THR A 137 26.05 -26.65 6.21
C THR A 137 26.86 -26.84 4.92
N SER A 138 26.74 -25.91 3.99
CA SER A 138 27.85 -25.50 3.12
C SER A 138 27.92 -24.00 3.36
N GLN A 139 28.90 -23.52 4.15
CA GLN A 139 29.12 -22.08 4.27
C GLN A 139 29.55 -21.58 2.89
N GLY A 140 28.58 -21.16 2.08
CA GLY A 140 28.81 -20.51 0.81
C GLY A 140 29.71 -19.30 1.03
N ALA A 141 30.50 -18.93 0.01
CA ALA A 141 31.41 -17.80 0.10
C ALA A 141 30.67 -16.55 0.61
N VAL A 142 31.25 -15.84 1.58
CA VAL A 142 30.71 -14.60 2.12
C VAL A 142 31.51 -13.43 1.55
N PHE A 143 30.81 -12.45 1.00
CA PHE A 143 31.33 -11.22 0.44
C PHE A 143 30.83 -10.06 1.30
N ASN A 144 31.57 -9.74 2.36
CA ASN A 144 31.23 -8.62 3.24
C ASN A 144 31.58 -7.30 2.55
N VAL A 145 30.64 -6.36 2.46
CA VAL A 145 30.85 -5.07 1.78
C VAL A 145 32.03 -4.28 2.35
N VAL A 146 32.37 -4.48 3.63
CA VAL A 146 33.54 -3.83 4.28
C VAL A 146 34.86 -4.33 3.69
N ASP A 147 34.94 -5.61 3.30
CA ASP A 147 36.14 -6.18 2.64
C ASP A 147 36.36 -5.58 1.23
N PHE A 148 35.33 -4.93 0.68
CA PHE A 148 35.37 -4.20 -0.59
C PHE A 148 35.52 -2.68 -0.41
N GLY A 149 35.82 -2.24 0.81
CA GLY A 149 36.16 -0.85 1.13
C GLY A 149 35.03 0.00 1.68
N ALA A 150 33.86 -0.57 1.96
CA ALA A 150 32.76 0.16 2.60
C ALA A 150 33.19 0.68 3.98
N LYS A 151 32.83 1.91 4.32
CA LYS A 151 33.12 2.55 5.60
C LYS A 151 32.03 2.28 6.63
N GLY A 152 30.76 2.29 6.23
CA GLY A 152 29.66 2.04 7.17
C GLY A 152 29.48 3.12 8.22
N ASP A 153 29.87 4.37 7.92
CA ASP A 153 29.83 5.54 8.82
C ASP A 153 28.59 6.45 8.61
N GLY A 154 27.69 6.07 7.70
CA GLY A 154 26.48 6.79 7.34
C GLY A 154 26.69 8.04 6.46
N VAL A 155 27.94 8.36 6.11
CA VAL A 155 28.32 9.62 5.44
C VAL A 155 29.16 9.40 4.19
N THR A 156 30.10 8.46 4.22
CA THR A 156 30.94 8.11 3.07
C THR A 156 30.12 7.33 2.05
N ASP A 157 30.23 7.69 0.77
CA ASP A 157 29.57 6.96 -0.31
C ASP A 157 30.18 5.55 -0.47
N ASP A 158 29.43 4.55 -0.05
CA ASP A 158 29.80 3.14 -0.04
C ASP A 158 29.35 2.39 -1.30
N THR A 159 28.76 3.08 -2.29
CA THR A 159 28.20 2.47 -3.51
C THR A 159 29.21 1.58 -4.24
N LYS A 160 30.46 2.02 -4.37
CA LYS A 160 31.51 1.25 -5.05
C LYS A 160 31.90 -0.04 -4.34
N ALA A 161 31.82 -0.06 -3.01
CA ALA A 161 32.06 -1.27 -2.24
C ALA A 161 30.94 -2.30 -2.45
N PHE A 162 29.68 -1.85 -2.50
CA PHE A 162 28.53 -2.70 -2.82
C PHE A 162 28.61 -3.25 -4.25
N GLU A 163 28.98 -2.43 -5.24
CA GLU A 163 29.23 -2.87 -6.62
C GLU A 163 30.32 -3.96 -6.67
N GLY A 164 31.43 -3.75 -5.94
CA GLY A 164 32.55 -4.68 -5.88
C GLY A 164 32.16 -6.03 -5.26
N ALA A 165 31.49 -5.99 -4.10
CA ALA A 165 31.02 -7.19 -3.40
C ALA A 165 30.05 -7.99 -4.28
N TRP A 166 29.09 -7.31 -4.92
CA TRP A 166 28.17 -7.94 -5.85
C TRP A 166 28.86 -8.57 -7.05
N ALA A 167 29.78 -7.86 -7.69
CA ALA A 167 30.51 -8.37 -8.86
C ALA A 167 31.33 -9.64 -8.54
N ALA A 168 31.83 -9.76 -7.30
CA ALA A 168 32.50 -10.96 -6.83
C ALA A 168 31.52 -12.11 -6.56
N ALA A 169 30.43 -11.83 -5.85
CA ALA A 169 29.38 -12.79 -5.53
C ALA A 169 28.70 -13.38 -6.78
N CYS A 170 28.37 -12.51 -7.74
CA CYS A 170 27.72 -12.83 -9.01
C CYS A 170 28.44 -13.94 -9.79
N LYS A 171 29.78 -14.04 -9.68
CA LYS A 171 30.60 -15.06 -10.36
C LYS A 171 30.56 -16.43 -9.69
N LYS A 172 30.18 -16.50 -8.40
CA LYS A 172 30.16 -17.74 -7.62
C LYS A 172 28.79 -18.42 -7.62
N GLY A 173 27.75 -17.67 -7.25
CA GLY A 173 26.43 -18.24 -6.92
C GLY A 173 26.46 -19.04 -5.63
N ALA A 174 25.29 -19.38 -5.09
CA ALA A 174 25.16 -20.08 -3.80
C ALA A 174 26.08 -19.45 -2.71
N CYS A 175 26.03 -18.13 -2.60
CA CYS A 175 26.94 -17.31 -1.80
C CYS A 175 26.18 -16.19 -1.11
N THR A 176 26.84 -15.52 -0.17
CA THR A 176 26.24 -14.44 0.63
C THR A 176 26.95 -13.13 0.36
N VAL A 177 26.22 -12.07 0.03
CA VAL A 177 26.67 -10.68 0.16
C VAL A 177 26.22 -10.19 1.53
N LEU A 178 27.15 -9.79 2.39
CA LEU A 178 26.87 -9.40 3.77
C LEU A 178 26.97 -7.89 3.94
N VAL A 179 25.88 -7.28 4.41
CA VAL A 179 25.83 -5.93 4.97
C VAL A 179 25.81 -6.07 6.49
N PRO A 180 26.95 -5.88 7.18
CA PRO A 180 27.12 -6.25 8.59
C PRO A 180 26.28 -5.37 9.54
N PRO A 181 25.94 -5.89 10.74
CA PRO A 181 25.17 -5.15 11.73
C PRO A 181 25.94 -3.94 12.27
N GLU A 182 25.23 -3.05 12.97
CA GLU A 182 25.78 -1.87 13.68
C GLU A 182 26.42 -0.80 12.79
N LEU A 183 26.49 -1.01 11.47
CA LEU A 183 27.02 -0.06 10.50
C LEU A 183 25.90 0.56 9.64
N GLU A 184 26.14 1.80 9.21
CA GLU A 184 25.24 2.55 8.34
C GLU A 184 25.93 2.87 7.01
N PHE A 185 25.38 2.43 5.89
CA PHE A 185 26.01 2.57 4.58
C PHE A 185 25.25 3.60 3.75
N LEU A 186 25.90 4.71 3.40
CA LEU A 186 25.34 5.63 2.41
C LEU A 186 25.55 5.03 1.02
N VAL A 187 24.46 4.61 0.38
CA VAL A 187 24.52 3.93 -0.92
C VAL A 187 23.65 4.69 -1.91
N GLY A 188 24.25 5.16 -2.99
CA GLY A 188 23.55 5.79 -4.11
C GLY A 188 22.71 4.82 -4.93
N PRO A 189 22.03 5.32 -5.97
CA PRO A 189 21.30 4.46 -6.91
C PRO A 189 22.20 3.38 -7.51
N ILE A 190 21.79 2.12 -7.37
CA ILE A 190 22.59 0.95 -7.75
C ILE A 190 21.70 -0.16 -8.32
N SER A 191 22.22 -0.86 -9.33
CA SER A 191 21.57 -2.02 -9.94
C SER A 191 22.46 -3.27 -9.80
N PHE A 192 21.95 -4.25 -9.06
CA PHE A 192 22.49 -5.59 -8.88
C PHE A 192 21.99 -6.47 -10.03
N SER A 193 22.69 -6.39 -11.17
CA SER A 193 22.28 -7.02 -12.42
C SER A 193 22.66 -8.50 -12.49
N GLY A 194 21.69 -9.33 -12.86
CA GLY A 194 21.72 -10.79 -12.88
C GLY A 194 21.81 -11.57 -14.21
N PRO A 195 21.73 -11.00 -15.43
CA PRO A 195 21.70 -11.80 -16.68
C PRO A 195 22.85 -12.81 -16.84
N TYR A 196 23.98 -12.55 -16.19
CA TYR A 196 25.17 -13.39 -16.22
C TYR A 196 25.60 -13.85 -14.82
N CYS A 197 24.79 -13.59 -13.80
CA CYS A 197 25.08 -14.05 -12.44
C CYS A 197 24.67 -15.50 -12.24
N LYS A 198 25.45 -16.19 -11.44
CA LYS A 198 25.08 -17.50 -10.91
C LYS A 198 23.93 -17.33 -9.91
N SER A 199 23.03 -18.32 -9.87
CA SER A 199 21.82 -18.31 -9.04
C SER A 199 22.08 -18.44 -7.54
N ASN A 200 21.02 -18.29 -6.75
CA ASN A 200 20.98 -18.61 -5.32
C ASN A 200 21.90 -17.71 -4.47
N ILE A 201 21.94 -16.42 -4.78
CA ILE A 201 22.68 -15.44 -3.99
C ILE A 201 21.79 -14.97 -2.84
N VAL A 202 22.35 -14.95 -1.63
CA VAL A 202 21.74 -14.37 -0.43
C VAL A 202 22.33 -12.99 -0.22
N PHE A 203 21.49 -11.97 -0.09
CA PHE A 203 21.87 -10.65 0.39
C PHE A 203 21.47 -10.56 1.86
N GLN A 204 22.45 -10.77 2.72
CA GLN A 204 22.29 -10.75 4.17
C GLN A 204 22.40 -9.32 4.67
N LEU A 205 21.25 -8.71 4.97
CA LEU A 205 21.12 -7.35 5.44
C LEU A 205 20.96 -7.32 6.97
N GLU A 206 22.04 -7.02 7.69
CA GLU A 206 22.03 -6.86 9.15
C GLU A 206 22.22 -5.40 9.58
N GLY A 207 22.91 -4.59 8.76
CA GLY A 207 23.12 -3.16 8.99
C GLY A 207 22.01 -2.28 8.41
N THR A 208 22.30 -0.98 8.31
CA THR A 208 21.39 0.01 7.72
C THR A 208 21.94 0.51 6.39
N ILE A 209 21.10 0.56 5.35
CA ILE A 209 21.41 1.23 4.07
C ILE A 209 20.63 2.55 4.02
N LEU A 210 21.31 3.66 3.73
CA LEU A 210 20.77 5.02 3.70
C LEU A 210 20.76 5.59 2.28
N ALA A 211 19.61 6.11 1.82
CA ALA A 211 19.48 6.73 0.50
C ALA A 211 20.01 8.17 0.49
N PRO A 212 20.74 8.67 -0.52
CA PRO A 212 21.23 10.04 -0.55
C PRO A 212 20.11 11.10 -0.52
N THR A 213 20.37 12.20 0.19
CA THR A 213 19.45 13.34 0.36
C THR A 213 19.86 14.57 -0.47
N SER A 214 20.80 14.43 -1.41
CA SER A 214 21.14 15.48 -2.37
C SER A 214 20.58 15.11 -3.72
N ALA A 215 19.98 16.06 -4.43
CA ALA A 215 19.42 15.84 -5.76
C ALA A 215 20.49 15.38 -6.76
N LYS A 216 21.76 15.76 -6.56
CA LYS A 216 22.89 15.38 -7.42
C LYS A 216 23.02 13.87 -7.57
N SER A 217 22.79 13.11 -6.51
CA SER A 217 22.86 11.65 -6.53
C SER A 217 21.79 10.99 -7.41
N TRP A 218 20.72 11.73 -7.74
CA TRP A 218 19.57 11.25 -8.49
C TRP A 218 19.51 11.78 -9.93
N GLY A 219 20.44 12.67 -10.32
CA GLY A 219 20.49 13.26 -11.66
C GLY A 219 19.17 13.91 -12.07
N SER A 220 18.65 13.55 -13.25
CA SER A 220 17.35 14.03 -13.75
C SER A 220 16.14 13.32 -13.13
N GLY A 221 16.36 12.37 -12.22
CA GLY A 221 15.34 11.48 -11.67
C GLY A 221 15.52 10.04 -12.14
N LEU A 222 15.30 9.10 -11.22
CA LEU A 222 15.45 7.67 -11.43
C LEU A 222 14.20 6.95 -10.92
N LEU A 223 13.85 5.84 -11.54
CA LEU A 223 12.67 5.06 -11.17
C LEU A 223 12.90 4.20 -9.91
N GLN A 224 14.15 3.98 -9.53
CA GLN A 224 14.55 3.09 -8.45
C GLN A 224 15.82 3.59 -7.75
N TRP A 225 15.96 3.17 -6.49
CA TRP A 225 17.17 3.32 -5.71
C TRP A 225 18.00 2.03 -5.70
N LEU A 226 17.51 0.97 -5.05
CA LEU A 226 18.14 -0.35 -5.03
C LEU A 226 17.39 -1.28 -5.98
N GLU A 227 18.04 -1.75 -7.04
CA GLU A 227 17.44 -2.65 -8.02
C GLU A 227 18.13 -4.01 -8.09
N PHE A 228 17.35 -5.08 -8.04
CA PHE A 228 17.77 -6.47 -8.25
C PHE A 228 17.11 -6.99 -9.54
N THR A 229 17.88 -7.07 -10.62
CA THR A 229 17.32 -7.25 -11.97
C THR A 229 17.79 -8.53 -12.64
N LYS A 230 16.86 -9.31 -13.20
CA LYS A 230 17.11 -10.51 -13.99
C LYS A 230 17.87 -11.60 -13.23
N LEU A 231 17.45 -11.86 -11.99
CA LEU A 231 18.06 -12.86 -11.10
C LEU A 231 17.20 -14.11 -10.96
N ASN A 232 17.81 -15.21 -10.51
CA ASN A 232 17.12 -16.45 -10.19
C ASN A 232 17.55 -16.98 -8.81
N GLY A 233 16.58 -17.24 -7.93
CA GLY A 233 16.83 -17.75 -6.58
C GLY A 233 17.40 -16.69 -5.64
N MET A 234 17.05 -15.41 -5.85
CA MET A 234 17.58 -14.33 -5.03
C MET A 234 16.88 -14.28 -3.67
N VAL A 235 17.65 -14.21 -2.59
CA VAL A 235 17.11 -14.03 -1.23
C VAL A 235 17.66 -12.73 -0.65
N ILE A 236 16.79 -11.83 -0.21
CA ILE A 236 17.17 -10.73 0.70
C ILE A 236 16.62 -11.07 2.08
N GLN A 237 17.48 -11.14 3.08
CA GLN A 237 17.07 -11.50 4.44
C GLN A 237 17.92 -10.81 5.51
N GLY A 238 17.47 -10.89 6.76
CA GLY A 238 18.17 -10.37 7.94
C GLY A 238 17.28 -9.42 8.73
N ASN A 239 17.86 -8.71 9.70
CA ASN A 239 17.13 -7.78 10.59
C ASN A 239 17.46 -6.30 10.31
N GLY A 240 18.21 -6.03 9.23
CA GLY A 240 18.67 -4.70 8.90
C GLY A 240 17.61 -3.82 8.24
N ILE A 241 17.99 -2.57 7.97
CA ILE A 241 17.08 -1.49 7.60
C ILE A 241 17.48 -0.92 6.24
N ILE A 242 16.50 -0.73 5.36
CA ILE A 242 16.61 0.11 4.15
C ILE A 242 15.88 1.42 4.45
N ASN A 243 16.60 2.52 4.59
CA ASN A 243 16.04 3.83 4.90
C ASN A 243 16.11 4.76 3.68
N GLY A 244 14.95 4.99 3.06
CA GLY A 244 14.82 5.83 1.87
C GLY A 244 14.99 7.33 2.10
N ARG A 245 15.01 7.79 3.37
CA ARG A 245 15.10 9.21 3.77
C ARG A 245 14.15 10.12 2.93
N GLY A 246 12.95 9.62 2.69
CA GLY A 246 11.97 10.13 1.72
C GLY A 246 11.37 11.51 2.00
N GLN A 247 11.59 12.10 3.18
CA GLN A 247 10.93 13.34 3.59
C GLN A 247 11.08 14.49 2.59
N GLN A 248 12.26 14.65 1.99
CA GLN A 248 12.53 15.68 1.00
C GLN A 248 11.70 15.52 -0.29
N TRP A 249 11.25 14.30 -0.59
CA TRP A 249 10.43 13.99 -1.77
C TRP A 249 8.94 14.25 -1.54
N TRP A 250 8.47 14.26 -0.29
CA TRP A 250 7.04 14.47 0.04
C TRP A 250 6.72 15.92 0.39
N THR A 251 7.74 16.73 0.72
CA THR A 251 7.57 18.12 1.21
C THR A 251 7.14 19.09 0.10
N TYR A 252 7.37 18.73 -1.16
CA TYR A 252 6.95 19.51 -2.32
C TYR A 252 5.88 18.71 -3.06
N SER A 253 4.61 18.92 -2.67
CA SER A 253 3.47 18.36 -3.38
C SER A 253 3.49 18.80 -4.84
N ASP A 254 2.98 17.90 -5.69
CA ASP A 254 2.85 18.07 -7.13
C ASP A 254 2.29 19.45 -7.48
N THR A 255 2.87 20.09 -8.49
CA THR A 255 2.54 21.44 -8.99
C THR A 255 1.16 21.51 -9.68
N GLU A 256 0.16 20.77 -9.19
CA GLU A 256 -1.23 20.92 -9.64
C GLU A 256 -1.95 22.11 -8.97
N ASP A 257 -1.35 22.70 -7.94
CA ASP A 257 -1.78 23.98 -7.39
C ASP A 257 -1.08 25.10 -8.19
N GLU A 258 -1.68 25.50 -9.32
CA GLU A 258 -1.27 26.68 -10.14
C GLU A 258 -1.53 28.03 -9.44
N ASP A 259 -1.85 28.02 -8.14
CA ASP A 259 -2.15 29.22 -7.36
C ASP A 259 -1.33 29.20 -6.07
N ASP A 260 -0.05 29.60 -6.14
CA ASP A 260 0.61 30.29 -5.03
C ASP A 260 1.87 31.01 -5.57
N ASP A 261 1.64 32.26 -6.00
CA ASP A 261 2.65 33.30 -6.11
C ASP A 261 3.04 33.73 -4.70
N ASP A 262 3.82 32.92 -3.98
CA ASP A 262 4.49 33.36 -2.77
C ASP A 262 5.91 32.81 -2.69
N THR A 263 6.83 33.75 -2.92
CA THR A 263 8.27 33.63 -2.89
C THR A 263 8.74 33.34 -1.47
N TYR A 264 9.06 32.09 -1.18
CA TYR A 264 10.03 31.73 -0.15
C TYR A 264 11.23 31.05 -0.82
N ASP A 265 12.22 31.88 -1.17
CA ASP A 265 13.59 31.46 -1.47
C ASP A 265 14.17 30.78 -0.22
N VAL A 266 13.99 29.47 -0.13
CA VAL A 266 14.92 28.63 0.59
C VAL A 266 15.63 27.82 -0.49
N GLU A 267 16.93 28.08 -0.69
CA GLU A 267 17.83 27.36 -1.60
C GLU A 267 18.02 25.88 -1.18
N PHE A 268 16.93 25.14 -0.97
CA PHE A 268 17.01 23.69 -0.91
C PHE A 268 17.08 23.16 -2.34
N GLU A 269 18.13 22.39 -2.61
CA GLU A 269 18.29 21.65 -3.85
C GLU A 269 17.04 20.77 -4.06
N ARG A 270 16.15 21.18 -4.98
CA ARG A 270 14.87 20.52 -5.18
C ARG A 270 15.10 19.10 -5.72
N MET A 271 14.46 18.11 -5.10
CA MET A 271 14.51 16.73 -5.59
C MET A 271 13.89 16.64 -7.00
N PRO A 272 14.35 15.70 -7.86
CA PRO A 272 13.72 15.44 -9.15
C PRO A 272 12.23 15.12 -9.00
N GLN A 273 11.45 15.33 -10.07
CA GLN A 273 10.01 15.02 -10.04
C GLN A 273 9.73 13.51 -10.02
N ILE A 274 10.65 12.70 -10.58
CA ILE A 274 10.54 11.25 -10.58
C ILE A 274 11.03 10.72 -9.22
N LYS A 275 10.08 10.34 -8.36
CA LYS A 275 10.35 9.72 -7.06
C LYS A 275 10.79 8.25 -7.26
N PRO A 276 11.97 7.84 -6.78
CA PRO A 276 12.42 6.46 -6.94
C PRO A 276 11.69 5.51 -5.98
N THR A 277 11.46 4.29 -6.43
CA THR A 277 11.14 3.16 -5.53
C THR A 277 12.37 2.78 -4.71
N ALA A 278 12.23 2.51 -3.41
CA ALA A 278 13.37 2.17 -2.55
C ALA A 278 14.03 0.84 -2.94
N LEU A 279 13.25 -0.24 -3.00
CA LEU A 279 13.73 -1.57 -3.38
C LEU A 279 12.88 -2.13 -4.53
N ARG A 280 13.51 -2.47 -5.65
CA ARG A 280 12.85 -3.02 -6.84
C ARG A 280 13.47 -4.35 -7.28
N PHE A 281 12.63 -5.33 -7.54
CA PHE A 281 12.99 -6.51 -8.32
C PHE A 281 12.38 -6.40 -9.72
N TYR A 282 13.19 -6.67 -10.74
CA TYR A 282 12.74 -6.62 -12.14
C TYR A 282 13.15 -7.87 -12.91
N GLY A 283 12.22 -8.56 -13.55
CA GLY A 283 12.55 -9.70 -14.42
C GLY A 283 13.16 -10.90 -13.69
N SER A 284 12.91 -11.03 -12.37
CA SER A 284 13.57 -12.00 -11.50
C SER A 284 12.65 -13.16 -11.11
N PHE A 285 13.22 -14.35 -10.92
CA PHE A 285 12.51 -15.59 -10.61
C PHE A 285 12.91 -16.14 -9.23
N ASN A 286 11.99 -16.76 -8.53
CA ASN A 286 12.23 -17.40 -7.22
C ASN A 286 12.86 -16.42 -6.23
N VAL A 287 12.19 -15.29 -5.99
CA VAL A 287 12.67 -14.22 -5.12
C VAL A 287 12.08 -14.37 -3.73
N VAL A 288 12.92 -14.27 -2.69
CA VAL A 288 12.50 -14.22 -1.29
C VAL A 288 12.95 -12.90 -0.68
N VAL A 289 12.05 -12.21 0.02
CA VAL A 289 12.35 -11.05 0.87
C VAL A 289 11.83 -11.35 2.28
N ALA A 290 12.74 -11.42 3.25
CA ALA A 290 12.42 -11.91 4.60
C ALA A 290 13.01 -11.04 5.72
N GLY A 291 12.22 -10.75 6.76
CA GLY A 291 12.72 -10.19 8.05
C GLY A 291 13.15 -8.71 8.06
N ILE A 292 13.52 -8.16 6.90
CA ILE A 292 14.08 -6.80 6.82
C ILE A 292 13.04 -5.72 7.14
N THR A 293 13.53 -4.51 7.39
CA THR A 293 12.69 -3.31 7.56
C THR A 293 12.96 -2.30 6.45
N ILE A 294 11.91 -1.74 5.83
CA ILE A 294 12.02 -0.66 4.83
C ILE A 294 11.27 0.56 5.35
N VAL A 295 11.95 1.69 5.49
CA VAL A 295 11.35 2.93 6.03
C VAL A 295 11.56 4.11 5.12
N ASN A 296 10.61 5.05 5.19
CA ASN A 296 10.69 6.36 4.56
C ASN A 296 11.05 6.31 3.07
N SER A 297 10.40 5.44 2.28
CA SER A 297 10.63 5.41 0.83
C SER A 297 10.13 6.68 0.15
N SER A 298 10.85 7.20 -0.82
CA SER A 298 10.40 8.34 -1.64
C SER A 298 9.11 8.06 -2.42
N GLN A 299 8.91 6.81 -2.84
CA GLN A 299 7.72 6.31 -3.53
C GLN A 299 7.40 4.91 -2.96
N CYS A 300 7.22 3.87 -3.78
CA CYS A 300 6.99 2.52 -3.30
C CYS A 300 8.18 2.02 -2.45
N HIS A 301 7.91 1.27 -1.38
CA HIS A 301 8.97 0.70 -0.54
C HIS A 301 9.56 -0.55 -1.20
N LEU A 302 8.71 -1.47 -1.65
CA LEU A 302 9.09 -2.70 -2.32
C LEU A 302 8.27 -2.89 -3.60
N LYS A 303 8.95 -3.06 -4.74
CA LYS A 303 8.30 -3.31 -6.04
C LYS A 303 8.78 -4.59 -6.68
N PHE A 304 7.85 -5.38 -7.21
CA PHE A 304 8.12 -6.50 -8.11
C PHE A 304 7.52 -6.20 -9.47
N ASP A 305 8.33 -6.31 -10.52
CA ASP A 305 7.91 -6.07 -11.89
C ASP A 305 8.45 -7.15 -12.81
N ASN A 306 7.56 -7.85 -13.51
CA ASN A 306 7.90 -8.99 -14.36
C ASN A 306 8.61 -10.11 -13.58
N CYS A 307 8.13 -10.43 -12.38
CA CYS A 307 8.69 -11.47 -11.51
C CYS A 307 7.81 -12.72 -11.44
N GLN A 308 8.41 -13.88 -11.16
CA GLN A 308 7.66 -15.12 -10.94
C GLN A 308 8.22 -15.92 -9.76
N GLY A 309 7.33 -16.47 -8.93
CA GLY A 309 7.73 -17.18 -7.72
C GLY A 309 8.30 -16.21 -6.70
N VAL A 310 7.44 -15.34 -6.18
CA VAL A 310 7.83 -14.31 -5.20
C VAL A 310 7.31 -14.70 -3.82
N MET A 311 8.16 -14.63 -2.81
CA MET A 311 7.78 -14.81 -1.41
C MET A 311 8.25 -13.62 -0.58
N VAL A 312 7.33 -13.00 0.14
CA VAL A 312 7.62 -11.92 1.09
C VAL A 312 7.08 -12.32 2.46
N HIS A 313 7.95 -12.32 3.48
CA HIS A 313 7.50 -12.62 4.83
C HIS A 313 8.29 -11.94 5.93
N ASP A 314 7.66 -11.76 7.10
CA ASP A 314 8.28 -11.11 8.27
C ASP A 314 8.84 -9.71 7.95
N LEU A 315 8.31 -9.05 6.91
CA LEU A 315 8.71 -7.73 6.47
C LEU A 315 8.04 -6.66 7.35
N THR A 316 8.76 -5.58 7.63
CA THR A 316 8.18 -4.38 8.24
C THR A 316 8.37 -3.17 7.32
N ILE A 317 7.27 -2.45 7.04
CA ILE A 317 7.28 -1.20 6.30
C ILE A 317 6.71 -0.08 7.17
N SER A 318 7.42 1.04 7.25
CA SER A 318 6.97 2.20 8.01
C SER A 318 7.35 3.52 7.35
N SER A 319 6.34 4.32 7.02
CA SER A 319 6.45 5.74 6.66
C SER A 319 5.29 6.54 7.29
N PRO A 320 5.43 7.87 7.45
CA PRO A 320 4.34 8.72 7.93
C PRO A 320 3.05 8.55 7.12
N GLU A 321 1.88 8.63 7.75
CA GLU A 321 0.57 8.54 7.07
C GLU A 321 0.38 9.58 5.95
N ASN A 322 1.09 10.71 6.03
CA ASN A 322 1.06 11.78 5.03
C ASN A 322 2.17 11.69 3.97
N SER A 323 2.94 10.59 3.90
CA SER A 323 3.93 10.37 2.85
C SER A 323 3.25 9.99 1.53
N LEU A 324 3.01 10.97 0.67
CA LEU A 324 2.23 10.78 -0.55
C LEU A 324 2.88 9.78 -1.51
N ASN A 325 2.07 8.87 -2.06
CA ASN A 325 2.45 7.88 -3.07
C ASN A 325 3.52 6.87 -2.62
N THR A 326 3.53 6.55 -1.34
CA THR A 326 4.48 5.58 -0.79
C THR A 326 3.88 4.20 -0.58
N ASP A 327 3.49 3.50 -1.65
CA ASP A 327 2.98 2.13 -1.55
C ASP A 327 3.92 1.25 -0.69
N GLY A 328 3.38 0.33 0.08
CA GLY A 328 4.17 -0.68 0.79
C GLY A 328 4.78 -1.68 -0.19
N ILE A 329 3.98 -2.64 -0.64
CA ILE A 329 4.38 -3.64 -1.65
C ILE A 329 3.60 -3.41 -2.93
N HIS A 330 4.32 -3.21 -4.04
CA HIS A 330 3.75 -2.93 -5.35
C HIS A 330 4.05 -4.09 -6.32
N LEU A 331 3.01 -4.77 -6.79
CA LEU A 331 3.11 -5.89 -7.73
C LEU A 331 2.70 -5.44 -9.14
N GLN A 332 3.52 -5.75 -10.13
CA GLN A 332 3.22 -5.49 -11.54
C GLN A 332 3.76 -6.64 -12.39
N ASN A 333 3.00 -7.08 -13.41
CA ASN A 333 3.41 -8.16 -14.32
C ASN A 333 3.95 -9.43 -13.61
N SER A 334 3.49 -9.70 -12.39
CA SER A 334 4.14 -10.69 -11.52
C SER A 334 3.21 -11.85 -11.17
N LYS A 335 3.75 -13.07 -11.19
CA LYS A 335 2.98 -14.31 -11.04
C LYS A 335 3.48 -15.15 -9.88
N ASP A 336 2.59 -15.96 -9.31
CA ASP A 336 2.90 -16.92 -8.25
C ASP A 336 3.54 -16.20 -7.05
N VAL A 337 2.76 -15.34 -6.41
CA VAL A 337 3.21 -14.44 -5.34
C VAL A 337 2.58 -14.84 -4.00
N SER A 338 3.41 -14.97 -2.96
CA SER A 338 2.99 -15.18 -1.58
C SER A 338 3.50 -14.05 -0.69
N ILE A 339 2.61 -13.35 0.01
CA ILE A 339 2.96 -12.30 0.96
C ILE A 339 2.32 -12.64 2.31
N HIS A 340 3.11 -12.78 3.37
CA HIS A 340 2.53 -13.09 4.68
C HIS A 340 3.31 -12.63 5.89
N HIS A 341 2.65 -12.58 7.06
CA HIS A 341 3.28 -12.23 8.33
C HIS A 341 4.02 -10.88 8.25
N THR A 342 3.37 -9.86 7.71
CA THR A 342 4.01 -8.57 7.38
C THR A 342 3.25 -7.41 8.01
N ASN A 343 3.99 -6.38 8.45
CA ASN A 343 3.43 -5.15 9.03
C ASN A 343 3.68 -3.97 8.08
N LEU A 344 2.62 -3.29 7.66
CA LEU A 344 2.66 -2.25 6.64
C LEU A 344 1.98 -0.97 7.15
N ALA A 345 2.77 0.10 7.31
CA ALA A 345 2.28 1.44 7.59
C ALA A 345 2.93 2.43 6.61
N CYS A 346 2.12 3.15 5.83
CA CYS A 346 2.63 4.07 4.82
C CYS A 346 1.56 5.10 4.42
N GLY A 347 1.89 6.05 3.55
CA GLY A 347 0.94 7.08 3.10
C GLY A 347 0.15 6.73 1.83
N ASP A 348 0.23 5.49 1.33
CA ASP A 348 -0.59 5.02 0.20
C ASP A 348 -0.99 3.54 0.38
N ASP A 349 -1.21 2.79 -0.70
CA ASP A 349 -1.65 1.38 -0.64
C ASP A 349 -0.63 0.52 0.14
N CYS A 350 -1.09 -0.23 1.15
CA CYS A 350 -0.25 -1.21 1.84
C CYS A 350 0.28 -2.24 0.83
N ILE A 351 -0.63 -2.77 0.00
CA ILE A 351 -0.30 -3.65 -1.12
C ILE A 351 -1.09 -3.20 -2.33
N SER A 352 -0.40 -2.94 -3.44
CA SER A 352 -1.02 -2.61 -4.72
C SER A 352 -0.71 -3.69 -5.78
N ILE A 353 -1.74 -4.10 -6.52
CA ILE A 353 -1.69 -5.18 -7.52
C ILE A 353 -2.08 -4.59 -8.87
N GLN A 354 -1.11 -4.44 -9.76
CA GLN A 354 -1.29 -3.88 -11.09
C GLN A 354 -1.53 -4.98 -12.15
N THR A 355 -1.68 -4.54 -13.40
CA THR A 355 -1.87 -5.44 -14.54
C THR A 355 -0.77 -6.50 -14.69
N GLY A 356 -1.13 -7.61 -15.33
CA GLY A 356 -0.23 -8.73 -15.64
C GLY A 356 0.02 -9.65 -14.45
N CYS A 357 -0.74 -9.48 -13.36
CA CYS A 357 -0.59 -10.24 -12.13
C CYS A 357 -1.56 -11.42 -12.03
N SER A 358 -1.07 -12.58 -11.60
CA SER A 358 -1.92 -13.76 -11.38
C SER A 358 -1.38 -14.69 -10.28
N ASN A 359 -2.25 -15.47 -9.66
CA ASN A 359 -1.91 -16.42 -8.59
C ASN A 359 -1.24 -15.71 -7.40
N ILE A 360 -1.98 -14.81 -6.76
CA ILE A 360 -1.50 -14.04 -5.62
C ILE A 360 -2.20 -14.53 -4.35
N ASN A 361 -1.42 -14.83 -3.32
CA ASN A 361 -1.91 -15.21 -2.00
C ASN A 361 -1.30 -14.29 -0.94
N ILE A 362 -2.14 -13.49 -0.29
CA ILE A 362 -1.77 -12.54 0.75
C ILE A 362 -2.45 -12.96 2.05
N HIS A 363 -1.69 -13.18 3.13
CA HIS A 363 -2.30 -13.52 4.42
C HIS A 363 -1.51 -13.14 5.67
N ASN A 364 -2.18 -13.02 6.82
CA ASN A 364 -1.54 -12.63 8.09
C ASN A 364 -0.82 -11.27 7.96
N VAL A 365 -1.50 -10.27 7.41
CA VAL A 365 -0.95 -8.92 7.19
C VAL A 365 -1.63 -7.93 8.13
N ASN A 366 -0.83 -7.08 8.77
CA ASN A 366 -1.32 -5.88 9.42
C ASN A 366 -1.08 -4.70 8.49
N CYS A 367 -2.15 -4.01 8.10
CA CYS A 367 -2.13 -2.89 7.17
C CYS A 367 -2.73 -1.66 7.85
N GLY A 368 -1.93 -0.61 8.00
CA GLY A 368 -2.45 0.66 8.47
C GLY A 368 -1.51 1.44 9.39
N PRO A 369 -1.53 2.79 9.31
CA PRO A 369 -2.33 3.61 8.39
C PRO A 369 -1.89 3.49 6.91
N GLY A 370 -2.73 3.96 5.97
CA GLY A 370 -2.50 3.88 4.52
C GLY A 370 -3.79 3.82 3.69
N HIS A 371 -3.74 3.37 2.44
CA HIS A 371 -4.88 3.27 1.52
C HIS A 371 -5.47 1.86 1.38
N GLY A 372 -5.01 0.89 2.16
CA GLY A 372 -5.55 -0.48 2.18
C GLY A 372 -4.85 -1.42 1.20
N ILE A 373 -5.54 -2.47 0.77
CA ILE A 373 -5.07 -3.42 -0.24
C ILE A 373 -5.87 -3.20 -1.53
N SER A 374 -5.16 -2.83 -2.59
CA SER A 374 -5.77 -2.35 -3.83
C SER A 374 -5.36 -3.19 -5.05
N ILE A 375 -6.34 -3.63 -5.83
CA ILE A 375 -6.14 -4.10 -7.20
C ILE A 375 -6.37 -2.91 -8.14
N GLY A 376 -5.32 -2.43 -8.79
CA GLY A 376 -5.33 -1.27 -9.69
C GLY A 376 -4.59 -0.03 -9.19
N GLY A 377 -4.66 1.12 -9.88
CA GLY A 377 -5.59 1.47 -10.97
C GLY A 377 -5.32 0.80 -12.32
N LEU A 378 -6.26 -0.01 -12.79
CA LEU A 378 -6.12 -0.81 -14.01
C LEU A 378 -6.68 -0.12 -15.26
N GLY A 379 -5.99 -0.23 -16.39
CA GLY A 379 -6.49 0.23 -17.70
C GLY A 379 -6.35 1.72 -17.97
N ARG A 380 -5.37 2.40 -17.35
CA ARG A 380 -5.06 3.81 -17.61
C ARG A 380 -4.83 4.02 -19.11
N ASP A 381 -5.22 5.17 -19.64
CA ASP A 381 -5.01 5.54 -21.05
C ASP A 381 -5.59 4.50 -22.03
N ASN A 382 -6.75 3.94 -21.68
CA ASN A 382 -7.48 2.95 -22.48
C ASN A 382 -6.67 1.66 -22.75
N THR A 383 -5.73 1.34 -21.87
CA THR A 383 -4.89 0.15 -22.00
C THR A 383 -5.60 -1.12 -21.54
N LYS A 384 -5.10 -2.27 -22.04
CA LYS A 384 -5.52 -3.59 -21.58
C LYS A 384 -4.93 -3.90 -20.20
N ALA A 385 -5.76 -4.35 -19.27
CA ALA A 385 -5.34 -4.74 -17.94
C ALA A 385 -5.97 -6.05 -17.48
N CYS A 386 -5.12 -6.97 -17.02
CA CYS A 386 -5.53 -8.32 -16.63
C CYS A 386 -4.99 -8.67 -15.25
N VAL A 387 -5.88 -9.09 -14.34
CA VAL A 387 -5.53 -9.60 -13.01
C VAL A 387 -6.43 -10.80 -12.71
N SER A 388 -5.87 -11.91 -12.24
CA SER A 388 -6.67 -13.10 -11.92
C SER A 388 -6.17 -13.89 -10.73
N ASN A 389 -7.07 -14.63 -10.09
CA ASN A 389 -6.74 -15.54 -9.00
C ASN A 389 -5.96 -14.86 -7.86
N VAL A 390 -6.62 -13.95 -7.17
CA VAL A 390 -6.07 -13.21 -6.04
C VAL A 390 -6.84 -13.58 -4.78
N THR A 391 -6.14 -14.11 -3.78
CA THR A 391 -6.68 -14.35 -2.44
C THR A 391 -5.99 -13.46 -1.43
N VAL A 392 -6.79 -12.68 -0.69
CA VAL A 392 -6.36 -11.89 0.46
C VAL A 392 -7.14 -12.38 1.67
N ARG A 393 -6.45 -12.87 2.69
CA ARG A 393 -7.10 -13.39 3.89
C ARG A 393 -6.39 -13.09 5.19
N ASP A 394 -7.09 -13.17 6.32
CA ASP A 394 -6.48 -13.01 7.65
C ASP A 394 -5.72 -11.68 7.77
N VAL A 395 -6.39 -10.58 7.43
CA VAL A 395 -5.80 -9.23 7.40
C VAL A 395 -6.44 -8.37 8.49
N ASN A 396 -5.62 -7.65 9.23
CA ASN A 396 -6.06 -6.57 10.12
C ASN A 396 -5.79 -5.23 9.45
N MET A 397 -6.82 -4.41 9.32
CA MET A 397 -6.74 -3.06 8.75
C MET A 397 -7.08 -2.03 9.81
N PHE A 398 -6.18 -1.07 10.04
CA PHE A 398 -6.36 -0.06 11.07
C PHE A 398 -6.14 1.35 10.50
N ARG A 399 -7.15 2.21 10.63
CA ARG A 399 -7.08 3.63 10.19
C ARG A 399 -6.57 3.79 8.75
N THR A 400 -7.01 2.91 7.86
CA THR A 400 -6.77 3.06 6.42
C THR A 400 -7.90 3.84 5.75
N MET A 401 -7.60 4.50 4.64
CA MET A 401 -8.61 5.14 3.80
C MET A 401 -9.56 4.10 3.19
N ASN A 402 -9.00 3.02 2.63
CA ASN A 402 -9.80 1.93 2.08
C ASN A 402 -9.46 0.63 2.78
N GLY A 403 -10.39 -0.33 2.75
CA GLY A 403 -10.08 -1.69 3.16
C GLY A 403 -9.52 -2.47 1.98
N VAL A 404 -10.37 -3.28 1.35
CA VAL A 404 -10.08 -3.97 0.10
C VAL A 404 -10.74 -3.27 -1.08
N ARG A 405 -9.95 -2.99 -2.11
CA ARG A 405 -10.37 -2.13 -3.23
C ARG A 405 -10.01 -2.75 -4.58
N ILE A 406 -10.94 -2.69 -5.54
CA ILE A 406 -10.68 -2.88 -6.96
C ILE A 406 -10.92 -1.53 -7.66
N LYS A 407 -9.94 -1.04 -8.41
CA LYS A 407 -9.94 0.29 -9.01
C LYS A 407 -9.54 0.19 -10.49
N THR A 408 -10.41 0.61 -11.40
CA THR A 408 -10.12 0.60 -12.84
C THR A 408 -10.41 1.97 -13.43
N TRP A 409 -9.60 2.39 -14.39
CA TRP A 409 -9.78 3.64 -15.12
C TRP A 409 -10.95 3.53 -16.09
N GLN A 410 -11.69 4.63 -16.24
CA GLN A 410 -12.65 4.74 -17.35
C GLN A 410 -11.92 4.59 -18.69
N GLY A 411 -12.51 3.83 -19.60
CA GLY A 411 -11.99 3.63 -20.96
C GLY A 411 -11.04 2.43 -21.10
N GLY A 412 -10.56 1.87 -19.99
CA GLY A 412 -9.73 0.65 -20.00
C GLY A 412 -10.44 -0.57 -20.59
N VAL A 413 -9.67 -1.60 -20.89
CA VAL A 413 -10.19 -2.91 -21.37
C VAL A 413 -9.46 -4.03 -20.64
N GLY A 414 -10.02 -5.24 -20.63
CA GLY A 414 -9.40 -6.38 -19.95
C GLY A 414 -10.32 -7.01 -18.91
N LEU A 415 -9.74 -7.74 -17.95
CA LEU A 415 -10.49 -8.55 -17.00
C LEU A 415 -9.80 -8.65 -15.63
N VAL A 416 -10.56 -8.41 -14.58
CA VAL A 416 -10.25 -8.78 -13.19
C VAL A 416 -11.19 -9.90 -12.79
N GLN A 417 -10.65 -11.08 -12.47
CA GLN A 417 -11.48 -12.22 -12.09
C GLN A 417 -10.91 -13.08 -10.97
N ASP A 418 -11.78 -13.89 -10.35
CA ASP A 418 -11.42 -14.88 -9.34
C ASP A 418 -10.68 -14.24 -8.15
N ILE A 419 -11.36 -13.26 -7.53
CA ILE A 419 -10.83 -12.50 -6.41
C ILE A 419 -11.53 -12.94 -5.13
N ARG A 420 -10.77 -13.20 -4.07
CA ARG A 420 -11.30 -13.62 -2.77
C ARG A 420 -10.69 -12.79 -1.65
N PHE A 421 -11.54 -12.05 -0.95
CA PHE A 421 -11.23 -11.31 0.27
C PHE A 421 -11.91 -12.02 1.44
N SER A 422 -11.15 -12.62 2.37
CA SER A 422 -11.72 -13.47 3.43
C SER A 422 -11.11 -13.22 4.81
N ASN A 423 -11.92 -13.19 5.87
CA ASN A 423 -11.45 -12.95 7.24
C ASN A 423 -10.63 -11.66 7.38
N ILE A 424 -11.28 -10.53 7.15
CA ILE A 424 -10.65 -9.20 7.23
C ILE A 424 -11.26 -8.43 8.39
N GLN A 425 -10.42 -8.04 9.34
CA GLN A 425 -10.82 -7.17 10.44
C GLN A 425 -10.51 -5.74 10.07
N VAL A 426 -11.50 -4.86 10.10
CA VAL A 426 -11.35 -3.44 9.82
C VAL A 426 -11.63 -2.63 11.08
N SER A 427 -10.74 -1.70 11.42
CA SER A 427 -10.91 -0.80 12.56
C SER A 427 -10.66 0.63 12.12
N GLU A 428 -11.69 1.46 12.25
CA GLU A 428 -11.66 2.88 11.87
C GLU A 428 -11.24 3.11 10.40
N VAL A 429 -11.60 2.16 9.52
CA VAL A 429 -11.33 2.25 8.08
C VAL A 429 -12.37 3.16 7.42
N GLN A 430 -11.98 4.08 6.54
CA GLN A 430 -12.98 5.00 5.98
C GLN A 430 -14.00 4.27 5.10
N THR A 431 -13.52 3.50 4.12
CA THR A 431 -14.37 2.67 3.26
C THR A 431 -13.83 1.23 3.11
N PRO A 432 -14.36 0.26 3.87
CA PRO A 432 -13.83 -1.11 3.90
C PRO A 432 -13.88 -1.91 2.59
N ILE A 433 -14.92 -1.76 1.78
CA ILE A 433 -15.15 -2.60 0.59
C ILE A 433 -15.43 -1.70 -0.61
N ILE A 434 -14.60 -1.79 -1.65
CA ILE A 434 -14.71 -0.91 -2.82
C ILE A 434 -14.50 -1.67 -4.14
N ILE A 435 -15.39 -1.42 -5.10
CA ILE A 435 -15.13 -1.58 -6.52
C ILE A 435 -15.45 -0.24 -7.18
N ASP A 436 -14.49 0.35 -7.88
CA ASP A 436 -14.64 1.61 -8.61
C ASP A 436 -14.09 1.46 -10.04
N GLN A 437 -14.99 1.32 -11.01
CA GLN A 437 -14.65 1.29 -12.43
C GLN A 437 -14.64 2.69 -13.09
N PHE A 438 -14.84 3.76 -12.30
CA PHE A 438 -14.91 5.13 -12.79
C PHE A 438 -13.68 5.97 -12.42
N TYR A 439 -12.58 5.33 -12.03
CA TYR A 439 -11.41 6.04 -11.56
C TYR A 439 -10.86 6.99 -12.63
N CYS A 440 -10.54 8.20 -12.18
CA CYS A 440 -9.81 9.17 -12.97
C CYS A 440 -9.09 10.17 -12.05
N ASP A 441 -8.09 10.87 -12.58
CA ASP A 441 -7.20 11.76 -11.83
C ASP A 441 -7.61 13.24 -11.91
N ARG A 442 -8.71 13.57 -12.61
CA ARG A 442 -9.19 14.94 -12.78
C ARG A 442 -10.48 15.18 -12.01
N SER A 443 -10.73 16.44 -11.65
CA SER A 443 -11.99 16.88 -11.01
C SER A 443 -13.23 16.58 -11.86
N THR A 444 -13.08 16.53 -13.18
CA THR A 444 -14.09 16.11 -14.14
C THR A 444 -13.48 15.29 -15.25
N CYS A 445 -14.05 14.13 -15.52
CA CYS A 445 -13.59 13.21 -16.56
C CYS A 445 -14.71 12.97 -17.56
N ARG A 446 -14.36 12.85 -18.84
CA ARG A 446 -15.33 12.48 -19.86
C ARG A 446 -15.69 11.02 -19.66
N ASN A 447 -16.99 10.73 -19.61
CA ASN A 447 -17.46 9.37 -19.57
C ASN A 447 -16.94 8.60 -20.79
N GLN A 448 -16.35 7.44 -20.53
CA GLN A 448 -15.95 6.49 -21.56
C GLN A 448 -16.75 5.20 -21.39
N THR A 449 -17.06 4.57 -22.52
CA THR A 449 -17.92 3.38 -22.53
C THR A 449 -17.14 2.10 -22.20
N SER A 450 -15.88 1.97 -22.61
CA SER A 450 -15.08 0.80 -22.27
C SER A 450 -14.69 0.80 -20.80
N ALA A 451 -14.60 -0.40 -20.22
CA ALA A 451 -14.12 -0.62 -18.86
C ALA A 451 -13.37 -1.96 -18.79
N VAL A 452 -12.48 -2.10 -17.81
CA VAL A 452 -11.92 -3.40 -17.45
C VAL A 452 -13.04 -4.20 -16.79
N ALA A 453 -13.41 -5.36 -17.32
CA ALA A 453 -14.47 -6.19 -16.75
C ALA A 453 -14.06 -6.69 -15.35
N VAL A 454 -15.02 -6.79 -14.43
CA VAL A 454 -14.80 -7.31 -13.07
C VAL A 454 -15.81 -8.42 -12.80
N SER A 455 -15.33 -9.63 -12.54
CA SER A 455 -16.16 -10.80 -12.30
C SER A 455 -15.66 -11.68 -11.16
N GLY A 456 -16.55 -12.44 -10.52
CA GLY A 456 -16.16 -13.47 -9.54
C GLY A 456 -15.39 -12.92 -8.35
N VAL A 457 -15.97 -11.94 -7.64
CA VAL A 457 -15.36 -11.29 -6.47
C VAL A 457 -16.08 -11.72 -5.20
N GLN A 458 -15.37 -12.40 -4.30
CA GLN A 458 -15.92 -12.95 -3.07
C GLN A 458 -15.46 -12.11 -1.87
N TYR A 459 -16.41 -11.65 -1.07
CA TYR A 459 -16.16 -10.97 0.19
C TYR A 459 -16.73 -11.79 1.34
N GLU A 460 -15.84 -12.31 2.19
CA GLU A 460 -16.18 -13.26 3.23
C GLU A 460 -15.67 -12.83 4.59
N ASN A 461 -16.53 -12.83 5.61
CA ASN A 461 -16.14 -12.53 6.99
C ASN A 461 -15.36 -11.22 7.14
N ILE A 462 -15.82 -10.15 6.49
CA ILE A 462 -15.26 -8.79 6.66
C ILE A 462 -16.01 -8.11 7.80
N ARG A 463 -15.31 -7.80 8.89
CA ARG A 463 -15.94 -7.39 10.15
C ARG A 463 -15.21 -6.22 10.81
N GLY A 464 -15.95 -5.40 11.54
CA GLY A 464 -15.39 -4.35 12.39
C GLY A 464 -16.04 -2.99 12.17
N THR A 465 -15.25 -1.92 12.08
CA THR A 465 -15.76 -0.54 12.07
C THR A 465 -15.34 0.27 10.84
N PHE A 466 -16.23 1.19 10.43
CA PHE A 466 -15.98 2.13 9.34
C PHE A 466 -16.33 3.58 9.71
N THR A 467 -15.72 4.57 9.05
CA THR A 467 -15.90 5.99 9.39
C THR A 467 -16.53 6.85 8.28
N ILE A 468 -16.64 6.36 7.04
CA ILE A 468 -17.31 7.09 5.93
C ILE A 468 -18.41 6.25 5.28
N LYS A 469 -18.09 5.09 4.71
CA LYS A 469 -19.05 4.28 3.95
C LYS A 469 -18.72 2.79 4.11
N PRO A 470 -19.69 1.90 4.34
CA PRO A 470 -19.38 0.47 4.53
C PRO A 470 -18.96 -0.21 3.23
N VAL A 471 -19.67 0.07 2.13
CA VAL A 471 -19.49 -0.56 0.82
C VAL A 471 -19.73 0.45 -0.31
N HIS A 472 -18.86 0.43 -1.31
CA HIS A 472 -18.99 1.21 -2.53
C HIS A 472 -18.74 0.35 -3.77
N PHE A 473 -19.79 -0.02 -4.48
CA PHE A 473 -19.70 -0.68 -5.78
C PHE A 473 -20.17 0.28 -6.87
N ALA A 474 -19.24 0.79 -7.66
CA ALA A 474 -19.51 1.65 -8.80
C ALA A 474 -18.98 0.97 -10.07
N CYS A 475 -19.88 0.28 -10.77
CA CYS A 475 -19.54 -0.52 -11.94
C CYS A 475 -20.05 0.10 -13.25
N SER A 476 -19.45 -0.24 -14.38
CA SER A 476 -19.78 0.31 -15.69
C SER A 476 -21.19 -0.11 -16.15
N ASP A 477 -21.90 0.78 -16.84
CA ASP A 477 -23.17 0.46 -17.51
C ASP A 477 -23.01 -0.53 -18.67
N SER A 478 -21.87 -0.47 -19.37
CA SER A 478 -21.57 -1.37 -20.50
C SER A 478 -20.99 -2.71 -20.07
N LEU A 479 -20.32 -2.75 -18.91
CA LEU A 479 -19.69 -3.93 -18.34
C LEU A 479 -19.96 -3.99 -16.83
N PRO A 480 -21.22 -4.28 -16.44
CA PRO A 480 -21.58 -4.44 -15.02
C PRO A 480 -20.69 -5.46 -14.32
N CYS A 481 -20.38 -5.20 -13.05
CA CYS A 481 -19.70 -6.20 -12.22
C CYS A 481 -20.63 -7.38 -11.99
N SER A 482 -20.10 -8.61 -12.08
CA SER A 482 -20.91 -9.82 -11.96
C SER A 482 -20.28 -10.87 -11.05
N GLY A 483 -21.09 -11.73 -10.45
CA GLY A 483 -20.59 -12.77 -9.55
C GLY A 483 -19.95 -12.21 -8.28
N ILE A 484 -20.43 -11.06 -7.79
CA ILE A 484 -20.06 -10.58 -6.46
C ILE A 484 -20.74 -11.46 -5.42
N SER A 485 -20.01 -12.02 -4.46
CA SER A 485 -20.61 -12.73 -3.33
C SER A 485 -20.31 -12.05 -2.02
N LEU A 486 -21.34 -11.93 -1.17
CA LEU A 486 -21.23 -11.36 0.17
C LEU A 486 -21.64 -12.40 1.22
N THR A 487 -20.69 -12.76 2.09
CA THR A 487 -20.89 -13.71 3.18
C THR A 487 -20.26 -13.16 4.47
N GLY A 488 -20.99 -13.10 5.56
CA GLY A 488 -20.48 -12.72 6.88
C GLY A 488 -19.96 -11.28 7.01
N VAL A 489 -20.46 -10.33 6.21
CA VAL A 489 -20.05 -8.92 6.26
C VAL A 489 -20.78 -8.18 7.39
N GLN A 490 -20.02 -7.71 8.39
CA GLN A 490 -20.55 -7.03 9.57
C GLN A 490 -19.72 -5.79 9.93
N LEU A 491 -20.14 -4.65 9.41
CA LEU A 491 -19.49 -3.35 9.50
C LEU A 491 -20.34 -2.38 10.33
N ARG A 492 -19.76 -1.81 11.38
CA ARG A 492 -20.43 -0.87 12.27
C ARG A 492 -19.89 0.54 12.06
N PRO A 493 -20.74 1.57 11.98
CA PRO A 493 -20.26 2.93 11.86
C PRO A 493 -19.57 3.38 13.15
N VAL A 494 -18.50 4.15 13.01
CA VAL A 494 -17.88 4.96 14.06
C VAL A 494 -17.93 6.40 13.60
N GLN A 495 -18.64 7.24 14.35
CA GLN A 495 -18.77 8.65 14.01
C GLN A 495 -17.46 9.38 14.33
N VAL A 496 -16.88 10.01 13.31
CA VAL A 496 -15.73 10.91 13.45
C VAL A 496 -16.23 12.33 13.14
N PRO A 497 -15.90 13.37 13.93
CA PRO A 497 -16.48 14.71 13.80
C PRO A 497 -16.38 15.35 12.40
N HIS A 498 -15.37 14.99 11.61
CA HIS A 498 -15.10 15.56 10.30
C HIS A 498 -15.63 14.71 9.13
N TYR A 499 -16.21 13.54 9.40
CA TYR A 499 -16.70 12.64 8.36
C TYR A 499 -18.22 12.46 8.41
N HIS A 500 -18.82 12.46 7.22
CA HIS A 500 -20.22 12.13 7.04
C HIS A 500 -20.36 10.64 6.78
N LEU A 501 -21.18 9.96 7.59
CA LEU A 501 -21.54 8.58 7.36
C LEU A 501 -22.50 8.47 6.16
N ASN A 502 -22.19 7.56 5.24
CA ASN A 502 -22.96 7.30 4.04
C ASN A 502 -23.51 5.87 4.06
N ASN A 503 -24.67 5.71 3.44
CA ASN A 503 -25.25 4.40 3.19
C ASN A 503 -24.39 3.58 2.19
N PRO A 504 -24.51 2.24 2.18
CA PRO A 504 -23.97 1.41 1.12
C PRO A 504 -24.38 1.94 -0.27
N PHE A 505 -23.45 1.88 -1.22
CA PHE A 505 -23.69 2.31 -2.60
C PHE A 505 -23.42 1.16 -3.56
N CYS A 506 -24.34 0.95 -4.51
CA CYS A 506 -24.18 -0.01 -5.59
C CYS A 506 -24.72 0.60 -6.89
N TRP A 507 -23.96 0.46 -7.97
CA TRP A 507 -24.36 0.79 -9.33
C TRP A 507 -23.83 -0.30 -10.26
N GLN A 508 -24.72 -0.88 -11.07
CA GLN A 508 -24.40 -1.98 -12.01
C GLN A 508 -23.61 -3.14 -11.38
N ALA A 509 -23.93 -3.47 -10.13
CA ALA A 509 -23.26 -4.52 -9.36
C ALA A 509 -24.23 -5.67 -9.14
N PHE A 510 -23.86 -6.85 -9.65
CA PHE A 510 -24.68 -8.05 -9.66
C PHE A 510 -24.02 -9.21 -8.93
N GLY A 511 -24.81 -9.95 -8.15
CA GLY A 511 -24.26 -11.02 -7.34
C GLY A 511 -25.24 -11.71 -6.41
N GLU A 512 -24.73 -12.27 -5.32
CA GLU A 512 -25.49 -13.02 -4.34
C GLU A 512 -25.13 -12.60 -2.90
N LEU A 513 -26.14 -12.61 -2.04
CA LEU A 513 -26.00 -12.40 -0.61
C LEU A 513 -26.28 -13.71 0.12
N TYR A 514 -25.25 -14.38 0.63
CA TYR A 514 -25.41 -15.69 1.28
C TYR A 514 -25.79 -15.60 2.76
N THR A 515 -25.56 -14.44 3.38
CA THR A 515 -25.93 -14.17 4.78
C THR A 515 -26.36 -12.71 4.95
N PRO A 516 -27.21 -12.37 5.92
CA PRO A 516 -27.52 -10.97 6.23
C PRO A 516 -26.26 -10.11 6.45
N THR A 517 -26.25 -8.91 5.88
CA THR A 517 -25.19 -7.91 6.04
C THR A 517 -25.56 -6.88 7.09
N VAL A 518 -24.55 -6.37 7.80
CA VAL A 518 -24.71 -5.21 8.69
C VAL A 518 -23.75 -4.11 8.21
N PRO A 519 -24.23 -2.90 7.86
CA PRO A 519 -25.64 -2.59 7.57
C PRO A 519 -26.15 -3.38 6.35
N PRO A 520 -27.48 -3.44 6.13
CA PRO A 520 -28.04 -4.11 4.96
C PRO A 520 -27.56 -3.49 3.64
N ILE A 521 -27.00 -4.31 2.75
CA ILE A 521 -26.56 -3.91 1.41
C ILE A 521 -27.66 -4.27 0.39
N ALA A 522 -28.82 -3.61 0.52
CA ALA A 522 -29.98 -3.87 -0.32
C ALA A 522 -29.81 -3.38 -1.78
N CYS A 523 -28.78 -2.58 -2.06
CA CYS A 523 -28.50 -2.05 -3.39
C CYS A 523 -27.85 -3.05 -4.36
N LEU A 524 -27.33 -4.18 -3.86
CA LEU A 524 -26.72 -5.20 -4.71
C LEU A 524 -27.84 -5.91 -5.50
N GLN A 525 -27.71 -5.97 -6.81
CA GLN A 525 -28.71 -6.62 -7.66
C GLN A 525 -28.48 -8.14 -7.65
N ILE A 526 -29.51 -8.91 -7.28
CA ILE A 526 -29.36 -10.36 -7.17
C ILE A 526 -29.38 -11.02 -8.55
N GLY A 527 -28.42 -11.92 -8.80
CA GLY A 527 -28.30 -12.68 -10.03
C GLY A 527 -27.22 -12.16 -10.98
N LYS A 528 -27.53 -12.11 -12.28
CA LYS A 528 -26.61 -11.73 -13.36
C LYS A 528 -27.17 -10.58 -14.20
N PRO A 529 -26.31 -9.73 -14.80
CA PRO A 529 -26.77 -8.69 -15.72
C PRO A 529 -27.45 -9.30 -16.95
N ALA A 530 -28.50 -8.65 -17.46
CA ALA A 530 -29.19 -9.09 -18.67
C ALA A 530 -28.33 -8.80 -19.92
N GLY A 531 -28.00 -9.83 -20.71
CA GLY A 531 -27.42 -9.65 -22.05
C GLY A 531 -25.89 -9.71 -22.17
N ASN A 532 -25.14 -10.13 -21.15
CA ASN A 532 -23.69 -10.29 -21.27
C ASN A 532 -23.29 -11.71 -21.69
N ASN A 533 -22.62 -11.82 -22.84
CA ASN A 533 -21.79 -12.99 -23.14
C ASN A 533 -20.63 -13.01 -22.15
N LEU A 534 -20.49 -14.10 -21.39
CA LEU A 534 -19.29 -14.40 -20.61
C LEU A 534 -18.13 -14.53 -21.60
N GLN A 535 -17.34 -13.48 -21.77
CA GLN A 535 -16.07 -13.54 -22.48
C GLN A 535 -15.09 -14.30 -21.59
N SER A 536 -14.43 -15.32 -22.13
CA SER A 536 -13.48 -16.12 -21.36
C SER A 536 -12.19 -15.31 -21.09
N TYR A 537 -11.46 -15.68 -20.05
CA TYR A 537 -10.18 -15.03 -19.75
C TYR A 537 -9.24 -15.08 -20.95
N ASP A 538 -9.11 -16.23 -21.61
CA ASP A 538 -8.21 -16.41 -22.78
C ASP A 538 -8.62 -15.55 -24.01
N ASP A 539 -9.89 -15.12 -24.10
CA ASP A 539 -10.36 -14.24 -25.17
C ASP A 539 -10.01 -12.77 -24.92
N ILE A 540 -9.94 -12.36 -23.64
CA ILE A 540 -9.77 -10.96 -23.23
C ILE A 540 -8.35 -10.67 -22.77
N CYS A 541 -7.71 -11.65 -22.14
CA CYS A 541 -6.41 -11.65 -21.51
C CYS A 541 -5.52 -12.67 -22.22
#